data_AF-A0A5C3PEA5-F1
#
_entry.id   AF-A0A5C3PEA5-F1
#
_cell.length_a   1.000
_cell.length_b   1.000
_cell.length_c   1.000
_cell.angle_alpha   90.00
_cell.angle_beta   90.00
_cell.angle_gamma   90.00
#
_symmetry.space_group_name_H-M   'P 1'
#
loop_
_entity.id
_entity.type
_entity.pdbx_description
1 polymer ?
#
loop_
_entity_poly.entity_id
_entity_poly.type
_entity_poly.pdbx_seq_one_letter_code
_entity_poly.pdbx_strand_id
1 'polypeptide(L)'
;MPESAAVVDSAIDRATPLSPHPNTSPRVIASPSVLENAHFIMDIGRMRYPEGYKGPKPGLNKNALPGKYRYDRDFLLQFMSICTVKPDSLPALDTLGL
;
A
#
# COMPACT_ATOMS: atom_id res chain seq x y z
N MET A 1 -6.20 52.48 -49.95
CA MET A 1 -5.47 51.19 -49.96
C MET A 1 -5.22 50.76 -48.53
N PRO A 2 -5.43 49.48 -48.21
CA PRO A 2 -5.96 49.00 -46.91
C PRO A 2 -5.07 47.94 -46.25
N GLU A 3 -5.45 47.42 -45.08
CA GLU A 3 -5.39 45.99 -44.70
C GLU A 3 -6.27 45.83 -43.42
N SER A 4 -7.54 45.41 -43.48
CA SER A 4 -8.11 44.07 -43.69
C SER A 4 -7.65 43.05 -42.62
N ALA A 5 -8.32 42.95 -41.48
CA ALA A 5 -9.44 42.04 -41.17
C ALA A 5 -9.05 40.58 -40.91
N ALA A 6 -9.31 40.07 -39.70
CA ALA A 6 -9.94 38.77 -39.45
C ALA A 6 -10.31 38.59 -37.97
N VAL A 7 -11.61 38.35 -37.74
CA VAL A 7 -12.21 37.80 -36.52
C VAL A 7 -12.07 36.28 -36.59
N VAL A 8 -11.67 35.60 -35.50
CA VAL A 8 -12.12 34.22 -35.21
C VAL A 8 -12.28 33.99 -33.71
N ASP A 9 -13.45 33.44 -33.41
CA ASP A 9 -14.07 33.07 -32.14
C ASP A 9 -13.50 31.75 -31.59
N SER A 10 -13.40 31.61 -30.26
CA SER A 10 -13.85 30.39 -29.56
C SER A 10 -13.60 30.47 -28.06
N ALA A 11 -14.69 30.27 -27.33
CA ALA A 11 -14.72 29.98 -25.91
C ALA A 11 -13.76 28.85 -25.52
N ILE A 12 -13.02 29.03 -24.43
CA ILE A 12 -12.65 27.92 -23.54
C ILE A 12 -13.20 28.24 -22.16
N ASP A 13 -14.34 27.61 -21.92
CA ASP A 13 -14.96 27.38 -20.63
C ASP A 13 -13.96 26.68 -19.70
N ARG A 14 -13.82 27.23 -18.49
CA ARG A 14 -13.77 26.47 -17.24
C ARG A 14 -12.62 25.47 -17.03
N ALA A 15 -11.67 25.90 -16.20
CA ALA A 15 -11.12 25.02 -15.17
C ALA A 15 -10.85 25.82 -13.89
N THR A 16 -11.81 25.75 -12.96
CA THR A 16 -11.59 26.04 -11.54
C THR A 16 -10.40 25.21 -11.05
N PRO A 17 -9.44 25.78 -10.30
CA PRO A 17 -8.40 24.96 -9.67
C PRO A 17 -9.09 24.03 -8.68
N LEU A 18 -9.15 22.74 -9.01
CA LEU A 18 -9.58 21.71 -8.07
C LEU A 18 -8.57 21.71 -6.91
N SER A 19 -9.03 22.15 -5.74
CA SER A 19 -8.29 22.04 -4.49
C SER A 19 -7.73 20.62 -4.34
N PRO A 20 -6.49 20.45 -3.86
CA PRO A 20 -5.96 19.12 -3.59
C PRO A 20 -6.86 18.44 -2.55
N HIS A 21 -7.53 17.38 -2.97
CA HIS A 21 -8.34 16.55 -2.10
C HIS A 21 -7.37 15.91 -1.09
N PRO A 22 -7.56 16.07 0.24
CA PRO A 22 -6.69 15.47 1.23
C PRO A 22 -7.05 13.99 1.37
N ASN A 23 -6.77 13.19 0.35
CA ASN A 23 -6.73 11.74 0.53
C ASN A 23 -5.57 11.14 -0.25
N THR A 24 -4.41 11.78 -0.15
CA THR A 24 -3.15 11.07 -0.33
C THR A 24 -2.76 10.53 1.04
N SER A 25 -3.41 9.44 1.45
CA SER A 25 -2.79 8.62 2.50
C SER A 25 -1.44 8.18 1.92
N PRO A 26 -0.31 8.48 2.57
CA PRO A 26 1.00 8.14 2.03
C PRO A 26 1.01 6.64 1.76
N ARG A 27 1.17 6.26 0.49
CA ARG A 27 1.19 4.86 0.09
C ARG A 27 2.47 4.27 0.67
N VAL A 28 2.34 3.58 1.81
CA VAL A 28 3.46 2.91 2.46
C VAL A 28 3.89 1.78 1.54
N ILE A 29 5.08 1.91 0.95
CA ILE A 29 5.73 0.84 0.19
C ILE A 29 6.75 0.20 1.13
N ALA A 30 6.74 -1.13 1.22
CA ALA A 30 7.76 -1.83 1.99
C ALA A 30 9.13 -1.68 1.33
N SER A 31 10.14 -1.21 2.07
CA SER A 31 11.52 -1.19 1.59
C SER A 31 12.25 -2.47 2.02
N PRO A 32 13.09 -3.06 1.15
CA PRO A 32 13.87 -4.26 1.50
C PRO A 32 14.79 -4.05 2.71
N SER A 33 15.40 -2.86 2.85
CA SER A 33 16.28 -2.51 3.96
C SER A 33 15.56 -2.49 5.32
N VAL A 34 14.27 -2.13 5.36
CA VAL A 34 13.47 -2.20 6.58
C VAL A 34 13.18 -3.65 6.95
N LEU A 35 12.91 -4.51 5.98
CA LEU A 35 12.68 -5.95 6.23
C LEU A 35 13.94 -6.66 6.72
N GLU A 36 15.12 -6.30 6.22
CA GLU A 36 16.41 -6.88 6.63
C GLU A 36 16.75 -6.58 8.11
N ASN A 37 16.39 -5.37 8.57
CA ASN A 37 16.63 -4.95 9.96
C ASN A 37 15.42 -5.23 10.88
N ALA A 38 14.32 -5.75 10.34
CA ALA A 38 13.12 -6.01 11.13
C ALA A 38 13.29 -7.23 12.04
N HIS A 39 12.64 -7.19 13.19
CA HIS A 39 12.57 -8.32 14.11
C HIS A 39 11.25 -9.08 13.94
N PHE A 40 11.31 -10.41 14.14
CA PHE A 40 10.11 -11.22 14.20
C PHE A 40 9.21 -10.78 15.36
N ILE A 41 7.89 -10.79 15.12
CA ILE A 41 6.88 -10.43 16.12
C ILE A 41 6.84 -11.54 17.17
N MET A 42 7.09 -11.19 18.44
CA MET A 42 7.04 -12.12 19.57
C MET A 42 5.77 -11.96 20.43
N ASP A 43 5.08 -10.84 20.28
CA ASP A 43 3.82 -10.55 20.95
C ASP A 43 2.88 -9.81 19.99
N ILE A 44 1.92 -10.54 19.45
CA ILE A 44 0.96 -10.02 18.47
C ILE A 44 0.04 -8.94 19.07
N GLY A 45 -0.15 -8.93 20.39
CA GLY A 45 -1.01 -7.96 21.08
C GLY A 45 -0.38 -6.57 21.20
N ARG A 46 0.94 -6.46 21.04
CA ARG A 46 1.67 -5.17 21.06
C ARG A 46 1.65 -4.44 19.72
N MET A 47 1.30 -5.14 18.63
CA MET A 47 1.33 -4.56 17.29
C MET A 47 0.15 -3.58 17.12
N ARG A 48 0.47 -2.34 16.75
CA ARG A 48 -0.53 -1.32 16.40
C ARG A 48 -0.56 -1.16 14.90
N TYR A 49 -1.75 -1.24 14.32
CA TYR A 49 -1.97 -1.04 12.90
C TYR A 49 -2.49 0.38 12.67
N PRO A 50 -2.03 1.07 11.61
CA PRO A 50 -2.48 2.41 11.28
C PRO A 50 -3.94 2.41 10.81
N GLU A 51 -4.53 3.61 10.76
CA GLU A 51 -5.91 3.78 10.29
C GLU A 51 -6.09 3.21 8.88
N GLY A 52 -7.24 2.56 8.65
CA GLY A 52 -7.56 1.88 7.40
C GLY A 52 -7.00 0.45 7.29
N TYR A 53 -6.11 0.02 8.19
CA TYR A 53 -5.57 -1.34 8.23
C TYR A 53 -6.09 -2.13 9.42
N LYS A 54 -6.44 -3.38 9.17
CA LYS A 54 -6.94 -4.31 10.19
C LYS A 54 -5.80 -5.14 10.76
N GLY A 55 -5.81 -5.33 12.07
CA GLY A 55 -4.97 -6.32 12.74
C GLY A 55 -5.48 -7.75 12.52
N PRO A 56 -4.70 -8.76 12.96
CA PRO A 56 -5.06 -10.17 12.86
C PRO A 56 -6.35 -10.47 13.62
N LYS A 57 -7.18 -11.38 13.09
CA LYS A 57 -8.44 -11.77 13.75
C LYS A 57 -8.17 -12.28 15.19
N PRO A 58 -8.71 -11.64 16.25
CA PRO A 58 -8.38 -11.95 17.65
C PRO A 58 -8.63 -13.41 18.04
N GLY A 59 -9.64 -14.04 17.43
CA GLY A 59 -9.99 -15.44 17.72
C GLY A 59 -8.97 -16.48 17.28
N LEU A 60 -8.08 -16.15 16.33
CA LEU A 60 -7.15 -17.12 15.75
C LEU A 60 -5.91 -17.39 16.64
N ASN A 61 -5.60 -16.48 17.57
CA ASN A 61 -4.33 -16.47 18.29
C ASN A 61 -4.46 -16.54 19.83
N LYS A 62 -5.64 -16.87 20.37
CA LYS A 62 -5.90 -16.88 21.83
C LYS A 62 -4.89 -17.70 22.64
N ASN A 63 -4.42 -18.83 22.09
CA ASN A 63 -3.44 -19.73 22.71
C ASN A 63 -2.20 -19.92 21.82
N ALA A 64 -1.91 -18.95 20.95
CA ALA A 64 -0.75 -19.03 20.07
C ALA A 64 0.55 -18.89 20.88
N LEU A 65 1.56 -19.70 20.54
CA LEU A 65 2.90 -19.50 21.09
C LEU A 65 3.53 -18.23 20.49
N PRO A 66 4.39 -17.51 21.22
CA PRO A 66 5.18 -16.41 20.69
C PRO A 66 5.84 -16.76 19.35
N GLY A 67 5.69 -15.88 18.36
CA GLY A 67 6.23 -16.09 17.01
C GLY A 67 5.49 -17.13 16.15
N LYS A 68 4.46 -17.80 16.66
CA LYS A 68 3.67 -18.80 15.93
C LYS A 68 2.21 -18.36 15.82
N TYR A 69 1.97 -17.41 14.93
CA TYR A 69 0.66 -16.79 14.75
C TYR A 69 -0.08 -17.27 13.50
N ARG A 70 -1.40 -17.29 13.61
CA ARG A 70 -2.34 -17.59 12.54
C ARG A 70 -2.94 -16.29 12.01
N TYR A 71 -2.97 -16.17 10.69
CA TYR A 71 -3.50 -15.00 9.98
C TYR A 71 -4.61 -15.45 9.04
N ASP A 72 -5.72 -14.71 9.01
CA ASP A 72 -6.76 -14.92 8.02
C ASP A 72 -6.35 -14.33 6.66
N ARG A 73 -7.05 -14.78 5.62
CA ARG A 73 -6.77 -14.37 4.23
C ARG A 73 -6.88 -12.86 4.04
N ASP A 74 -7.91 -12.23 4.59
CA ASP A 74 -8.18 -10.81 4.36
C ASP A 74 -7.09 -9.95 5.01
N PHE A 75 -6.62 -10.34 6.19
CA PHE A 75 -5.45 -9.72 6.81
C PHE A 75 -4.21 -9.79 5.91
N LEU A 76 -3.88 -10.99 5.40
CA LEU A 76 -2.68 -11.22 4.58
C LEU A 76 -2.73 -10.44 3.26
N LEU A 77 -3.90 -10.31 2.64
CA LEU A 77 -4.05 -9.60 1.38
C LEU A 77 -3.86 -8.09 1.47
N GLN A 78 -3.93 -7.49 2.67
CA GLN A 78 -3.58 -6.07 2.86
C GLN A 78 -2.13 -5.77 2.44
N PHE A 79 -1.24 -6.76 2.48
CA PHE A 79 0.16 -6.60 2.12
C PHE A 79 0.41 -6.73 0.60
N MET A 80 -0.57 -7.20 -0.18
CA MET A 80 -0.39 -7.45 -1.62
C MET A 80 0.00 -6.17 -2.40
N SER A 81 -0.55 -5.02 -2.01
CA SER A 81 -0.24 -3.73 -2.63
C SER A 81 0.91 -2.96 -1.98
N ILE A 82 1.48 -3.49 -0.89
CA ILE A 82 2.55 -2.89 -0.07
C ILE A 82 3.89 -3.58 -0.35
N CYS A 83 3.92 -4.91 -0.30
CA CYS A 83 5.10 -5.75 -0.51
C CYS A 83 5.27 -6.09 -2.00
N THR A 84 5.46 -5.07 -2.83
CA THR A 84 5.51 -5.24 -4.30
C THR A 84 6.93 -5.43 -4.85
N VAL A 85 7.96 -5.23 -4.02
CA VAL A 85 9.35 -5.40 -4.41
C VAL A 85 9.74 -6.87 -4.28
N LYS A 86 10.37 -7.44 -5.31
CA LYS A 86 10.93 -8.79 -5.28
C LYS A 86 12.16 -8.81 -4.35
N PRO A 87 12.22 -9.67 -3.31
CA PRO A 87 13.40 -9.78 -2.48
C PRO A 87 14.50 -10.56 -3.21
N ASP A 88 15.75 -10.16 -3.01
CA ASP A 88 16.93 -10.81 -3.61
C ASP A 88 17.08 -12.27 -3.14
N SER A 89 16.60 -12.57 -1.93
CA SER A 89 16.61 -13.90 -1.33
C SER A 89 15.45 -14.79 -1.76
N LEU A 90 14.57 -14.35 -2.66
CA LEU A 90 13.44 -15.16 -3.12
C LEU A 90 13.96 -16.35 -3.96
N PRO A 91 13.85 -17.59 -3.48
CA PRO A 91 14.27 -18.74 -4.26
C PRO A 91 13.27 -18.98 -5.41
N ALA A 92 13.68 -19.76 -6.42
CA ALA A 92 12.86 -20.00 -7.60
C ALA A 92 11.59 -20.82 -7.24
N LEU A 93 10.49 -20.61 -7.98
CA LEU A 93 9.18 -21.17 -7.61
C LEU A 93 9.16 -22.70 -7.53
N ASP A 94 9.90 -23.34 -8.43
CA ASP A 94 10.14 -24.79 -8.47
C ASP A 94 10.77 -25.31 -7.17
N THR A 95 11.65 -24.53 -6.54
CA THR A 95 12.26 -24.89 -5.24
C THR A 95 11.31 -24.73 -4.05
N LEU A 96 10.23 -23.95 -4.21
CA LEU A 96 9.21 -23.71 -3.18
C LEU A 96 8.05 -24.72 -3.23
N GLY A 97 8.05 -25.63 -4.21
CA GLY A 97 6.98 -26.61 -4.40
C GLY A 97 5.65 -25.98 -4.85
N LEU A 98 5.73 -24.85 -5.57
CA LEU A 98 4.61 -24.12 -6.16
C LEU A 98 4.57 -24.24 -7.67
#